data_AF-L7K016-F1
#
_entry.id   AF-L7K016-F1
#
_cell.length_a   1.000
_cell.length_b   1.000
_cell.length_c   1.000
_cell.angle_alpha   90.00
_cell.angle_beta   90.00
_cell.angle_gamma   90.00
#
_symmetry.space_group_name_H-M   'P 1'
#
loop_
_entity.id
_entity.type
_entity.pdbx_description
1 polymer ?
#
loop_
_entity_poly.entity_id
_entity_poly.type
_entity_poly.pdbx_seq_one_letter_code
_entity_poly.pdbx_strand_id
1 'polypeptide(L)'
;VPPSSIKICDLQIQKKFAPSMTRMHTNSKGKSQSTLPYHTFYPSHITKTKQEIIDKILTLARKGIPASQIGNVLRDEEGVGQISAITHTTLVKILRLHNLAPAIPEDLNALVKKVHEYEGTFAEVQE
;
A
#
# COMPACT_ATOMS: atom_id res chain seq x y z
N VAL A 1 53.68 -32.59 4.46
CA VAL A 1 54.02 -31.38 5.22
C VAL A 1 52.90 -30.36 5.02
N PRO A 2 52.03 -30.14 6.01
CA PRO A 2 51.19 -28.93 6.06
C PRO A 2 52.07 -27.75 6.52
N PRO A 3 51.67 -26.52 6.18
CA PRO A 3 51.43 -25.61 7.30
C PRO A 3 50.14 -24.78 7.16
N SER A 4 49.57 -24.52 8.34
CA SER A 4 48.85 -23.31 8.77
C SER A 4 47.58 -22.93 8.00
N SER A 5 46.41 -23.34 8.49
CA SER A 5 45.64 -22.56 9.47
C SER A 5 45.06 -21.26 8.91
N ILE A 6 43.99 -21.37 8.15
CA ILE A 6 42.85 -20.45 8.32
C ILE A 6 41.58 -21.30 8.27
N LYS A 7 41.20 -21.80 9.45
CA LYS A 7 39.79 -22.10 9.72
C LYS A 7 39.10 -20.74 9.81
N ILE A 8 38.45 -20.30 8.73
CA ILE A 8 37.29 -19.43 8.92
C ILE A 8 36.17 -20.38 9.32
N CYS A 9 36.11 -20.56 10.64
CA CYS A 9 34.99 -21.14 11.33
C CYS A 9 33.69 -20.47 10.87
N ASP A 10 32.65 -21.28 10.75
CA ASP A 10 31.29 -20.85 10.96
C ASP A 10 30.85 -19.62 10.14
N LEU A 11 30.71 -19.83 8.84
CA LEU A 11 29.43 -19.43 8.24
C LEU A 11 28.37 -20.43 8.72
N GLN A 12 28.08 -20.37 10.03
CA GLN A 12 26.72 -20.57 10.44
C GLN A 12 25.93 -19.61 9.57
N ILE A 13 25.27 -20.17 8.57
CA ILE A 13 24.10 -19.62 7.92
C ILE A 13 23.09 -19.48 9.06
N GLN A 14 23.31 -18.49 9.91
CA GLN A 14 22.46 -18.14 11.05
C GLN A 14 21.19 -17.64 10.43
N LYS A 15 20.26 -18.59 10.36
CA LYS A 15 18.83 -18.39 10.28
C LYS A 15 18.40 -17.74 8.98
N LYS A 16 17.80 -18.57 8.12
CA LYS A 16 16.66 -18.15 7.33
C LYS A 16 15.70 -17.40 8.27
N PHE A 17 15.80 -16.07 8.31
CA PHE A 17 14.76 -15.22 8.87
C PHE A 17 13.63 -15.26 7.85
N ALA A 18 12.91 -16.39 7.79
CA ALA A 18 11.56 -16.36 7.31
C ALA A 18 10.82 -15.49 8.33
N PRO A 19 10.35 -14.27 7.99
CA PRO A 19 9.52 -13.53 8.92
C PRO A 19 8.32 -14.43 9.19
N SER A 20 8.24 -14.99 10.40
CA SER A 20 6.98 -15.52 10.88
C SER A 20 5.99 -14.38 10.73
N MET A 21 4.92 -14.55 9.94
CA MET A 21 3.95 -13.50 9.64
C MET A 21 3.20 -13.06 10.92
N THR A 22 3.87 -12.27 11.74
CA THR A 22 3.36 -11.65 12.96
C THR A 22 3.16 -10.15 12.71
N ARG A 23 2.39 -9.48 13.56
CA ARG A 23 2.31 -8.02 13.51
C ARG A 23 3.67 -7.41 13.86
N MET A 24 3.96 -6.23 13.31
CA MET A 24 5.27 -5.56 13.48
C MET A 24 5.55 -5.17 14.93
N HIS A 25 4.53 -4.70 15.66
CA HIS A 25 4.66 -4.24 17.05
C HIS A 25 3.87 -5.10 18.06
N THR A 26 3.26 -6.21 17.63
CA THR A 26 2.50 -7.10 18.52
C THR A 26 2.75 -8.57 18.22
N ASN A 27 2.56 -9.44 19.23
CA ASN A 27 2.84 -10.88 19.12
C ASN A 27 1.71 -11.70 18.45
N SER A 28 0.72 -11.04 17.84
CA SER A 28 -0.45 -11.67 17.22
C SER A 28 -0.16 -12.24 15.82
N LYS A 29 -0.88 -13.32 15.43
CA LYS A 29 -0.63 -14.12 14.20
C LYS A 29 -1.83 -14.15 13.22
N GLY A 30 -2.74 -13.17 13.28
CA GLY A 30 -3.94 -13.13 12.43
C GLY A 30 -3.60 -12.93 10.94
N LYS A 31 -4.25 -13.71 10.06
CA LYS A 31 -4.07 -13.65 8.59
C LYS A 31 -5.35 -13.17 7.92
N SER A 32 -5.42 -11.87 7.64
CA SER A 32 -6.48 -11.24 6.84
C SER A 32 -5.82 -10.31 5.84
N GLN A 33 -5.99 -10.62 4.55
CA GLN A 33 -5.40 -9.91 3.41
C GLN A 33 -6.33 -10.05 2.21
N SER A 34 -6.30 -9.08 1.30
CA SER A 34 -6.98 -9.22 0.01
C SER A 34 -6.22 -10.20 -0.88
N THR A 35 -6.93 -11.16 -1.48
CA THR A 35 -6.38 -12.06 -2.50
C THR A 35 -6.70 -11.52 -3.87
N LEU A 36 -5.68 -11.26 -4.68
CA LEU A 36 -5.88 -10.82 -6.06
C LEU A 36 -6.39 -11.98 -6.93
N PRO A 37 -7.25 -11.71 -7.92
CA PRO A 37 -7.65 -12.72 -8.89
C PRO A 37 -6.43 -13.17 -9.72
N TYR A 38 -6.44 -14.42 -10.15
CA TYR A 38 -5.35 -15.00 -10.94
C TYR A 38 -5.20 -14.33 -12.31
N HIS A 39 -6.34 -14.06 -12.97
CA HIS A 39 -6.37 -13.39 -14.27
C HIS A 39 -6.48 -11.87 -14.12
N THR A 40 -5.63 -11.14 -14.84
CA THR A 40 -5.55 -9.67 -14.82
C THR A 40 -6.14 -9.01 -16.07
N PHE A 41 -6.94 -9.75 -16.85
CA PHE A 41 -7.58 -9.25 -18.05
C PHE A 41 -8.69 -8.23 -17.73
N TYR A 42 -8.93 -7.33 -18.67
CA TYR A 42 -10.05 -6.41 -18.62
C TYR A 42 -11.38 -7.18 -18.65
N PRO A 43 -12.24 -7.08 -17.63
CA PRO A 43 -13.51 -7.81 -17.60
C PRO A 43 -14.49 -7.21 -18.62
N SER A 44 -15.19 -8.08 -19.35
CA SER A 44 -16.12 -7.71 -20.42
C SER A 44 -17.35 -6.92 -19.96
N HIS A 45 -17.72 -7.00 -18.68
CA HIS A 45 -18.89 -6.31 -18.13
C HIS A 45 -18.64 -4.82 -17.81
N ILE A 46 -17.39 -4.36 -17.81
CA ILE A 46 -17.07 -2.94 -17.58
C ILE A 46 -17.14 -2.21 -18.93
N THR A 47 -18.07 -1.28 -19.05
CA THR A 47 -18.30 -0.51 -20.28
C THR A 47 -17.48 0.79 -20.38
N LYS A 48 -16.85 1.19 -19.27
CA LYS A 48 -16.11 2.45 -19.15
C LYS A 48 -14.81 2.42 -19.93
N THR A 49 -14.51 3.50 -20.63
CA THR A 49 -13.22 3.64 -21.30
C THR A 49 -12.09 3.96 -20.31
N LYS A 50 -10.85 3.68 -20.70
CA LYS A 50 -9.66 4.02 -19.90
C LYS A 50 -9.59 5.52 -19.58
N GLN A 51 -10.00 6.37 -20.51
CA GLN A 51 -9.95 7.82 -20.36
C GLN A 51 -10.94 8.31 -19.30
N GLU A 52 -12.18 7.83 -19.34
CA GLU A 52 -13.21 8.15 -18.34
C GLU A 52 -12.77 7.83 -16.92
N ILE A 53 -12.11 6.68 -16.73
CA ILE A 53 -11.60 6.26 -15.41
C ILE A 53 -10.49 7.21 -14.93
N ILE A 54 -9.60 7.64 -15.82
CA ILE A 54 -8.54 8.60 -15.48
C ILE A 54 -9.17 9.94 -15.10
N ASP A 55 -10.15 10.44 -15.86
CA ASP A 55 -10.83 11.70 -15.56
C ASP A 55 -11.55 11.66 -14.21
N LYS A 56 -12.17 10.52 -13.88
CA LYS A 56 -12.77 10.30 -12.56
C LYS A 56 -11.72 10.32 -11.44
N ILE A 57 -10.59 9.65 -11.63
CA ILE A 57 -9.46 9.68 -10.67
C ILE A 57 -8.99 11.11 -10.43
N LEU A 58 -8.81 11.90 -11.50
CA LEU A 58 -8.37 13.29 -11.40
C LEU A 58 -9.40 14.17 -10.68
N THR A 59 -10.69 13.94 -10.93
CA THR A 59 -11.78 14.64 -10.24
C THR A 59 -11.77 14.34 -8.75
N LEU A 60 -11.59 13.07 -8.36
CA LEU A 60 -11.52 12.67 -6.95
C LEU A 60 -10.25 13.18 -6.26
N ALA A 61 -9.12 13.18 -6.97
CA ALA A 61 -7.87 13.73 -6.45
C ALA A 61 -7.95 15.24 -6.20
N ARG A 62 -8.62 15.99 -7.09
CA ARG A 62 -8.88 17.43 -6.89
C ARG A 62 -9.77 17.72 -5.68
N LYS A 63 -10.67 16.79 -5.32
CA LYS A 63 -11.46 16.87 -4.08
C LYS A 63 -10.61 16.64 -2.81
N GLY A 64 -9.34 16.24 -2.96
CA GLY A 64 -8.43 15.96 -1.85
C GLY A 64 -8.59 14.57 -1.24
N ILE A 65 -9.25 13.64 -1.94
CA ILE A 65 -9.43 12.26 -1.46
C ILE A 65 -8.09 11.51 -1.61
N PRO A 66 -7.63 10.77 -0.58
CA PRO A 66 -6.39 10.01 -0.64
C PRO A 66 -6.48 8.82 -1.61
N ALA A 67 -5.33 8.37 -2.12
CA ALA A 67 -5.26 7.35 -3.16
C ALA A 67 -5.91 6.02 -2.74
N SER A 68 -5.74 5.58 -1.47
CA SER A 68 -6.39 4.36 -0.99
C SER A 68 -7.91 4.45 -1.04
N GLN A 69 -8.49 5.61 -0.69
CA GLN A 69 -9.93 5.82 -0.74
C GLN A 69 -10.44 5.92 -2.18
N ILE A 70 -9.69 6.57 -3.09
CA ILE A 70 -10.03 6.60 -4.52
C ILE A 70 -10.17 5.18 -5.08
N GLY A 71 -9.28 4.26 -4.69
CA GLY A 71 -9.37 2.86 -5.09
C GLY A 71 -10.64 2.16 -4.63
N ASN A 72 -11.13 2.47 -3.42
CA ASN A 72 -12.39 1.91 -2.89
C ASN A 72 -13.60 2.47 -3.64
N VAL A 73 -13.62 3.79 -3.85
CA VAL A 73 -14.70 4.47 -4.58
C VAL A 73 -14.83 3.90 -5.99
N LEU A 74 -13.72 3.68 -6.71
CA LEU A 74 -13.76 3.08 -8.04
C LEU A 74 -14.26 1.64 -8.04
N ARG A 75 -14.00 0.89 -6.97
CA ARG A 75 -14.48 -0.49 -6.82
C ARG A 75 -15.98 -0.53 -6.56
N ASP A 76 -16.47 0.35 -5.68
CA ASP A 76 -17.84 0.30 -5.19
C ASP A 76 -18.81 1.05 -6.12
N GLU A 77 -18.41 2.19 -6.69
CA GLU A 77 -19.26 2.98 -7.60
C GLU A 77 -19.15 2.54 -9.06
N GLU A 78 -17.94 2.38 -9.58
CA GLU A 78 -17.70 2.13 -11.01
C GLU A 78 -17.49 0.63 -11.33
N GLY A 79 -17.44 -0.23 -10.31
CA GLY A 79 -17.21 -1.67 -10.47
C GLY A 79 -15.79 -2.04 -10.89
N VAL A 80 -14.83 -1.11 -10.79
CA VAL A 80 -13.44 -1.33 -11.18
C VAL A 80 -12.66 -1.91 -10.01
N GLY A 81 -12.45 -3.24 -10.01
CA GLY A 81 -11.73 -3.91 -8.94
C GLY A 81 -10.24 -3.52 -8.83
N GLN A 82 -9.53 -3.52 -9.96
CA GLN A 82 -8.09 -3.21 -10.05
C GLN A 82 -7.82 -2.21 -11.18
N ILE A 83 -7.30 -1.04 -10.82
CA ILE A 83 -6.98 0.04 -11.77
C ILE A 83 -5.88 -0.39 -12.76
N SER A 84 -4.92 -1.20 -12.28
CA SER A 84 -3.81 -1.69 -13.10
C SER A 84 -4.25 -2.66 -14.21
N ALA A 85 -5.40 -3.34 -14.04
CA ALA A 85 -5.93 -4.23 -15.08
C ALA A 85 -6.42 -3.46 -16.31
N ILE A 86 -6.91 -2.23 -16.10
CA ILE A 86 -7.48 -1.38 -17.16
C ILE A 86 -6.42 -0.42 -17.72
N THR A 87 -5.72 0.28 -16.83
CA THR A 87 -4.83 1.38 -17.22
C THR A 87 -3.40 0.93 -17.46
N HIS A 88 -3.02 -0.26 -17.01
CA HIS A 88 -1.64 -0.79 -16.95
C HIS A 88 -0.67 0.05 -16.11
N THR A 89 -1.19 0.98 -15.31
CA THR A 89 -0.42 1.84 -14.43
C THR A 89 -1.02 1.84 -13.04
N THR A 90 -0.20 2.09 -12.02
CA THR A 90 -0.70 2.25 -10.65
C THR A 90 -1.30 3.64 -10.44
N LEU A 91 -2.26 3.74 -9.52
CA LEU A 91 -2.97 4.99 -9.20
C LEU A 91 -2.00 6.14 -8.87
N VAL A 92 -1.01 5.88 -8.02
CA VAL A 92 0.01 6.87 -7.63
C VAL A 92 0.82 7.37 -8.83
N LYS A 93 1.11 6.50 -9.83
CA LYS A 93 1.82 6.92 -11.05
C LYS A 93 0.95 7.86 -11.88
N ILE A 94 -0.34 7.58 -12.01
CA ILE A 94 -1.29 8.46 -12.72
C ILE A 94 -1.29 9.85 -12.06
N LEU A 95 -1.40 9.92 -10.73
CA LEU A 95 -1.38 11.21 -10.02
C LEU A 95 -0.07 11.98 -10.19
N ARG A 96 1.07 11.28 -10.23
CA ARG A 96 2.38 11.90 -10.48
C ARG A 96 2.47 12.48 -11.89
N LEU A 97 1.97 11.77 -12.90
CA LEU A 97 1.96 12.27 -14.29
C LEU A 97 1.15 13.56 -14.44
N HIS A 98 0.09 13.71 -13.66
CA HIS A 98 -0.78 14.89 -13.67
C HIS A 98 -0.41 15.95 -12.61
N ASN A 99 0.73 15.81 -11.93
CA ASN A 99 1.21 16.72 -10.88
C ASN A 99 0.23 16.94 -9.70
N LEU A 100 -0.66 15.97 -9.45
CA LEU A 100 -1.61 15.98 -8.32
C LEU A 100 -1.17 15.07 -7.18
N ALA A 101 0.08 14.60 -7.22
CA ALA A 101 0.62 13.75 -6.18
C ALA A 101 0.87 14.55 -4.90
N PRO A 102 0.50 14.03 -3.72
CA PRO A 102 0.83 14.68 -2.46
C PRO A 102 2.35 14.67 -2.25
N ALA A 103 2.87 15.74 -1.64
CA ALA A 103 4.30 15.87 -1.32
C ALA A 103 4.76 14.79 -0.32
N ILE A 104 3.89 14.46 0.64
CA ILE A 104 4.11 13.42 1.65
C ILE A 104 3.28 12.18 1.24
N PRO A 105 3.85 10.95 1.31
CA PRO A 105 3.09 9.74 1.03
C PRO A 105 1.98 9.53 2.06
N GLU A 106 0.86 8.96 1.61
CA GLU A 106 -0.35 8.75 2.40
C GLU A 106 -0.12 7.96 3.69
N ASP A 107 0.70 6.92 3.63
CA ASP A 107 0.97 6.04 4.78
C ASP A 107 1.65 6.79 5.94
N LEU A 108 2.64 7.63 5.63
CA LEU A 108 3.29 8.48 6.64
C LEU A 108 2.30 9.51 7.20
N ASN A 109 1.48 10.12 6.34
CA ASN A 109 0.48 11.07 6.77
C ASN A 109 -0.55 10.42 7.72
N ALA A 110 -0.94 9.16 7.46
CA ALA A 110 -1.85 8.42 8.31
C ALA A 110 -1.24 8.12 9.69
N LEU A 111 0.04 7.74 9.74
CA LEU A 111 0.74 7.54 11.02
C LEU A 111 0.88 8.83 11.82
N VAL A 112 1.29 9.93 11.16
CA VAL A 112 1.42 11.24 11.82
C VAL A 112 0.08 11.71 12.36
N LYS A 113 -0.99 11.59 11.56
CA LYS A 113 -2.35 11.94 12.01
C LYS A 113 -2.76 11.15 13.26
N LYS A 114 -2.51 9.84 13.27
CA LYS A 114 -2.81 8.98 14.42
C LYS A 114 -2.03 9.40 15.68
N VAL A 115 -0.76 9.78 15.53
CA VAL A 115 0.05 10.27 16.66
C VAL A 115 -0.53 11.55 17.24
N HIS A 116 -0.88 12.52 16.39
CA HIS A 116 -1.49 13.79 16.84
C HIS A 116 -2.84 13.57 17.54
N GLU A 117 -3.67 12.63 17.04
CA GLU A 117 -4.93 12.27 17.68
C GLU A 117 -4.71 11.74 19.12
N TYR A 118 -3.69 10.89 19.33
CA TYR A 118 -3.36 10.43 20.66
C TYR A 118 -2.85 11.55 21.57
N GLU A 119 -1.96 12.41 21.08
CA GLU A 119 -1.46 13.55 21.86
C GLU A 119 -2.60 14.45 22.36
N GLY A 120 -3.60 14.72 21.52
CA GLY A 120 -4.80 15.46 21.93
C GLY A 120 -5.57 14.76 23.06
N THR A 121 -5.79 13.46 22.95
CA THR A 121 -6.48 12.71 24.02
C THR A 121 -5.69 12.63 25.32
N PHE A 122 -4.35 12.64 25.27
CA PHE A 122 -3.52 12.65 26.48
C PHE A 122 -3.56 13.99 27.21
N ALA A 123 -3.69 15.10 26.48
CA ALA A 123 -3.82 16.43 27.06
C ALA A 123 -5.14 16.59 27.84
N GLU A 124 -6.26 16.08 27.31
CA GLU A 124 -7.58 16.15 27.97
C GLU A 124 -7.69 15.28 29.23
N VAL A 125 -6.84 14.27 29.41
CA VAL A 125 -6.86 13.37 30.59
C VAL A 125 -6.00 13.92 31.75
N GLN A 126 -5.18 14.93 31.49
CA GLN A 126 -4.34 15.58 32.51
C GLN A 126 -4.99 16.82 33.15
N GLU A 127 -6.12 17.28 32.64
CA GLU A 127 -7.02 18.26 33.29
C GLU A 127 -8.15 17.58 34.06
#